data_AF-A0AA95L6M2-F1
#
_entry.id   AF-A0AA95L6M2-F1
#
_cell.length_a   1.000
_cell.length_b   1.000
_cell.length_c   1.000
_cell.angle_alpha   90.00
_cell.angle_beta   90.00
_cell.angle_gamma   90.00
#
_symmetry.space_group_name_H-M   'P 1'
#
loop_
_entity.id
_entity.type
_entity.pdbx_description
1 polymer ?
#
loop_
_entity_poly.entity_id
_entity_poly.type
_entity_poly.pdbx_seq_one_letter_code
_entity_poly.pdbx_strand_id
1 'polypeptide(L)'
;MGTCELCERMEVETTVHHLLPKEMGGTFGPTAHLCIPCHKQIHALYTNEEIAARLTTIPELKEDPQLSLFLKWIRKQPSTKIMKIKKSNERKRKR
;
A
#
# COMPACT_ATOMS: atom_id res chain seq x y z
N MET A 1 15.90 -9.52 -0.71
CA MET A 1 15.78 -8.05 -0.64
C MET A 1 15.43 -7.53 -2.02
N GLY A 2 14.53 -6.56 -2.13
CA GLY A 2 14.06 -6.04 -3.42
C GLY A 2 13.73 -4.55 -3.36
N THR A 3 13.08 -4.04 -4.41
CA THR A 3 12.66 -2.65 -4.54
C THR A 3 11.14 -2.55 -4.43
N CYS A 4 10.64 -1.66 -3.59
CA CYS A 4 9.19 -1.44 -3.47
C CYS A 4 8.66 -0.65 -4.68
N GLU A 5 7.68 -1.19 -5.41
CA GLU A 5 7.14 -0.54 -6.61
C GLU A 5 6.35 0.75 -6.30
N LEU A 6 5.86 0.92 -5.07
CA LEU A 6 5.11 2.10 -4.66
C LEU A 6 5.98 3.23 -4.11
N CYS A 7 6.87 2.94 -3.16
CA CYS A 7 7.70 3.95 -2.52
C CYS A 7 9.13 4.03 -3.05
N GLU A 8 9.53 3.10 -3.93
CA GLU A 8 10.83 3.05 -4.62
C GLU A 8 12.05 2.88 -3.71
N ARG A 9 11.84 2.54 -2.43
CA ARG A 9 12.94 2.16 -1.53
C ARG A 9 13.54 0.82 -1.96
N MET A 10 14.86 0.76 -1.97
CA MET A 10 15.66 -0.43 -2.23
C MET A 10 16.00 -1.18 -0.95
N GLU A 11 16.49 -2.42 -1.10
CA GLU A 11 16.96 -3.27 0.00
C GLU A 11 15.89 -3.54 1.07
N VAL A 12 14.63 -3.63 0.65
CA VAL A 12 13.49 -3.89 1.52
C VAL A 12 12.95 -5.29 1.32
N GLU A 13 12.34 -5.84 2.37
CA GLU A 13 11.48 -7.01 2.23
C GLU A 13 10.16 -6.61 1.58
N THR A 14 9.80 -7.28 0.49
CA THR A 14 8.60 -7.03 -0.30
C THR A 14 7.60 -8.16 -0.13
N THR A 15 6.33 -7.79 -0.22
CA THR A 15 5.17 -8.68 -0.21
C THR A 15 4.33 -8.42 -1.45
N VAL A 16 3.68 -9.45 -1.98
CA VAL A 16 2.79 -9.30 -3.13
C VAL A 16 1.48 -8.66 -2.68
N HIS A 17 1.14 -7.53 -3.28
CA HIS A 17 -0.14 -6.85 -3.11
C HIS A 17 -0.95 -7.01 -4.40
N HIS A 18 -2.23 -7.38 -4.27
CA HIS A 18 -3.15 -7.43 -5.41
C HIS A 18 -3.76 -6.05 -5.57
N LEU A 19 -3.52 -5.40 -6.71
CA LEU A 19 -3.95 -4.02 -6.91
C LEU A 19 -5.49 -3.93 -6.97
N LEU A 20 -6.14 -4.94 -7.56
CA LEU A 20 -7.54 -5.24 -7.29
C LEU A 20 -7.62 -6.29 -6.18
N PRO A 21 -8.33 -6.06 -5.06
CA PRO A 21 -8.44 -7.04 -3.99
C PRO A 21 -9.04 -8.37 -4.50
N LYS A 22 -8.57 -9.50 -3.96
CA LYS A 22 -9.06 -10.83 -4.36
C LYS A 22 -10.58 -10.99 -4.18
N GLU A 23 -11.11 -10.45 -3.08
CA GLU A 23 -12.55 -10.45 -2.77
C GLU A 23 -13.38 -9.64 -3.78
N MET A 24 -12.73 -8.76 -4.55
CA MET A 24 -13.33 -7.96 -5.61
C MET A 24 -13.01 -8.51 -7.02
N GLY A 25 -12.65 -9.79 -7.11
CA GLY A 25 -12.34 -10.46 -8.38
C GLY A 25 -10.88 -10.35 -8.84
N GLY A 26 -10.00 -9.74 -8.03
CA GLY A 26 -8.59 -9.51 -8.41
C GLY A 26 -7.64 -10.70 -8.29
N THR A 27 -8.13 -11.93 -8.10
CA THR A 27 -7.30 -13.13 -7.87
C THR A 27 -6.26 -13.37 -8.97
N PHE A 28 -6.62 -13.12 -10.23
CA PHE A 28 -5.73 -13.24 -11.39
C PHE A 28 -5.36 -11.88 -11.98
N GLY A 29 -5.65 -10.81 -11.23
CA GLY A 29 -5.41 -9.43 -11.64
C GLY A 29 -3.95 -9.01 -11.47
N PRO A 30 -3.62 -7.77 -11.84
CA PRO A 30 -2.29 -7.24 -11.69
C PRO A 30 -1.89 -7.16 -10.22
N THR A 31 -0.64 -7.51 -9.93
CA THR A 31 -0.04 -7.47 -8.59
C THR A 31 1.19 -6.58 -8.58
N ALA A 32 1.60 -6.15 -7.40
CA ALA A 32 2.81 -5.35 -7.19
C ALA A 32 3.59 -5.82 -5.94
N HIS A 33 4.91 -5.74 -6.01
CA HIS A 33 5.84 -6.00 -4.93
C HIS A 33 6.00 -4.75 -4.06
N LEU A 34 5.33 -4.76 -2.91
CA LEU A 34 5.34 -3.64 -1.98
C LEU A 34 6.11 -4.00 -0.72
N CYS A 35 6.91 -3.08 -0.21
CA CYS A 35 7.49 -3.26 1.11
C CYS A 35 6.39 -3.36 2.18
N ILE A 36 6.65 -4.13 3.24
CA ILE A 36 5.70 -4.34 4.35
C ILE A 36 4.99 -3.05 4.81
N PRO A 37 5.69 -1.92 5.05
CA PRO A 37 5.00 -0.72 5.49
C PRO A 37 4.07 -0.12 4.42
N CYS A 38 4.44 -0.16 3.13
CA CYS A 38 3.53 0.31 2.08
C CYS A 38 2.28 -0.56 1.98
N HIS A 39 2.46 -1.88 1.98
CA HIS A 39 1.33 -2.82 1.94
C HIS A 39 0.38 -2.60 3.13
N LYS A 40 0.94 -2.52 4.35
CA LYS A 40 0.13 -2.27 5.56
C LYS A 40 -0.55 -0.90 5.53
N GLN A 41 0.08 0.12 4.98
CA GLN A 41 -0.50 1.47 4.94
C GLN A 41 -1.75 1.52 4.05
N ILE A 42 -1.74 0.86 2.89
CA ILE A 42 -2.90 0.80 1.98
C ILE A 42 -4.13 0.27 2.75
N HIS A 43 -3.99 -0.89 3.39
CA HIS A 43 -5.10 -1.50 4.16
C HIS A 43 -5.37 -0.83 5.51
N ALA A 44 -4.47 0.04 5.98
CA ALA A 44 -4.69 0.87 7.14
C ALA A 44 -5.54 2.12 6.82
N LEU A 45 -5.48 2.60 5.58
CA LEU A 45 -6.25 3.74 5.10
C LEU A 45 -7.59 3.31 4.49
N TYR A 46 -7.60 2.26 3.67
CA TYR A 46 -8.71 1.95 2.78
C TYR A 46 -9.33 0.56 2.99
N THR A 47 -10.63 0.45 2.69
CA THR A 47 -11.33 -0.83 2.56
C THR A 47 -11.02 -1.49 1.21
N ASN A 48 -11.36 -2.77 1.07
CA ASN A 48 -11.19 -3.45 -0.21
C ASN A 48 -12.13 -2.87 -1.28
N GLU A 49 -13.33 -2.40 -0.89
CA GLU A 49 -14.27 -1.71 -1.78
C GLU A 49 -13.69 -0.37 -2.28
N GLU A 50 -13.09 0.42 -1.37
CA GLU A 50 -12.46 1.69 -1.74
C GLU A 50 -11.26 1.51 -2.66
N ILE A 51 -10.47 0.46 -2.44
CA ILE A 51 -9.34 0.12 -3.30
C ILE A 51 -9.85 -0.26 -4.70
N ALA A 52 -10.85 -1.15 -4.77
CA ALA A 52 -11.42 -1.59 -6.04
C ALA A 52 -12.10 -0.46 -6.82
N ALA A 53 -12.62 0.56 -6.13
CA ALA A 53 -13.31 1.67 -6.77
C ALA A 53 -12.38 2.69 -7.46
N ARG A 54 -11.15 2.92 -6.95
CA ARG A 54 -10.29 4.02 -7.44
C ARG A 54 -8.78 3.87 -7.25
N LEU A 55 -8.29 2.76 -6.70
CA LEU A 55 -6.86 2.59 -6.34
C LEU A 55 -6.30 1.24 -6.84
N THR A 56 -6.64 0.89 -8.08
CA THR A 56 -6.34 -0.42 -8.68
C THR A 56 -5.04 -0.44 -9.50
N THR A 57 -4.27 0.64 -9.47
CA THR A 57 -2.98 0.77 -10.16
C THR A 57 -1.95 1.50 -9.29
N ILE A 58 -0.66 1.30 -9.59
CA ILE A 58 0.43 2.01 -8.88
C ILE A 58 0.34 3.54 -9.06
N PRO A 59 0.07 4.10 -10.27
CA PRO A 59 -0.13 5.53 -10.43
C PRO A 59 -1.23 6.09 -9.52
N GLU A 60 -2.41 5.46 -9.50
CA GLU A 60 -3.53 5.88 -8.63
C GLU A 60 -3.14 5.88 -7.14
N LEU A 61 -2.42 4.85 -6.69
CA LEU A 61 -1.90 4.76 -5.32
C LEU A 61 -0.85 5.85 -5.01
N LYS A 62 -0.05 6.27 -5.99
CA LYS A 62 0.95 7.35 -5.84
C LYS A 62 0.29 8.73 -5.80
N GLU A 63 -0.77 8.92 -6.58
CA GLU A 63 -1.49 10.21 -6.71
C GLU A 63 -2.51 10.43 -5.58
N ASP A 64 -2.94 9.37 -4.88
CA ASP A 64 -3.85 9.48 -3.76
C ASP A 64 -3.31 10.42 -2.65
N PRO A 65 -4.09 11.44 -2.22
CA PRO A 65 -3.60 12.45 -1.28
C PRO A 65 -3.12 11.87 0.06
N GLN A 66 -3.82 10.88 0.63
CA GLN A 66 -3.44 10.33 1.93
C GLN A 66 -2.20 9.43 1.83
N LEU A 67 -2.10 8.63 0.76
CA LEU A 67 -0.91 7.81 0.50
C LEU A 67 0.30 8.67 0.14
N SER A 68 0.15 9.70 -0.68
CA SER A 68 1.27 10.54 -1.13
C SER A 68 2.04 11.17 0.04
N LEU A 69 1.34 11.61 1.10
CA LEU A 69 1.95 12.13 2.32
C LEU A 69 2.78 11.05 3.03
N PHE A 70 2.24 9.83 3.14
CA PHE A 70 2.96 8.70 3.69
C PHE A 70 4.17 8.32 2.83
N LEU A 71 4.04 8.30 1.50
CA LEU A 71 5.12 7.97 0.57
C LEU A 71 6.30 8.95 0.69
N LYS A 72 6.00 10.26 0.80
CA LYS A 72 7.02 11.29 1.03
C LYS A 72 7.78 11.08 2.34
N TRP A 73 7.10 10.60 3.38
CA TRP A 73 7.72 10.34 4.68
C TRP A 73 8.50 9.02 4.72
N ILE A 74 7.92 7.93 4.23
CA ILE A 74 8.52 6.58 4.31
C ILE A 74 9.81 6.49 3.50
N ARG A 75 9.90 7.22 2.37
CA ARG A 75 11.13 7.34 1.55
C ARG A 75 12.34 7.86 2.33
N LYS A 76 12.12 8.60 3.41
CA LYS A 76 13.18 9.14 4.28
C LYS A 76 13.59 8.18 5.40
N GLN A 77 12.90 7.04 5.54
CA GLN A 77 13.13 6.08 6.62
C GLN A 77 14.08 4.96 6.18
N PRO A 78 14.94 4.45 7.08
CA PRO A 78 15.85 3.36 6.76
C PRO A 78 15.12 2.11 6.26
N SER A 79 15.68 1.44 5.25
CA SER A 79 15.13 0.23 4.64
C SER A 79 15.04 -0.95 5.61
N THR A 80 15.96 -1.01 6.57
CA THR A 80 16.06 -2.07 7.60
C THR A 80 15.00 -1.97 8.70
N LYS A 81 14.28 -0.83 8.81
CA LYS A 81 13.32 -0.62 9.90
C LYS A 81 11.89 -0.89 9.46
N ILE A 82 11.28 -1.92 10.05
CA ILE A 82 9.84 -2.17 9.92
C ILE A 82 9.08 -1.27 10.90
N MET A 83 8.23 -0.39 10.36
CA MET A 83 7.48 0.58 11.17
C MET A 83 6.10 0.03 11.55
N LYS A 84 5.64 0.36 12.77
CA LYS A 84 4.30 0.01 13.22
C LYS A 84 3.28 0.95 12.57
N ILE A 85 2.37 0.38 11.78
CA ILE A 85 1.28 1.11 11.13
C ILE A 85 -0.02 0.84 11.87
N LYS A 86 -0.76 1.91 12.17
CA LYS A 86 -2.08 1.85 12.81
C LYS A 86 -3.15 2.17 11.77
N LYS A 87 -4.27 1.44 11.82
CA LYS A 87 -5.46 1.76 11.01
C LYS A 87 -5.95 3.17 11.30
N SER A 88 -6.31 3.91 10.26
CA SER A 88 -6.91 5.23 10.39
C SER A 88 -8.25 5.14 11.14
N ASN A 89 -8.66 6.23 11.79
CA ASN A 89 -9.93 6.25 12.51
C ASN A 89 -11.11 6.10 11.54
N GLU A 90 -11.01 6.68 10.35
CA GLU A 90 -11.99 6.50 9.28
C GLU A 90 -12.11 5.03 8.88
N ARG A 91 -10.98 4.34 8.64
CA ARG A 91 -10.97 2.92 8.28
C ARG A 91 -11.60 2.02 9.34
N LYS A 92 -11.43 2.36 10.62
CA LYS A 92 -12.02 1.62 11.75
C LYS A 92 -13.54 1.79 11.86
N ARG A 93 -14.07 2.94 11.45
CA ARG A 93 -15.52 3.23 11.47
C ARG A 93 -16.26 2.50 10.34
N LYS A 94 -15.59 2.25 9.22
CA LYS A 94 -16.10 1.53 8.03
C LYS A 94 -15.88 0.01 8.13
N ARG A 95 -15.99 -0.58 9.32
CA ARG A 95 -15.71 -2.01 9.55
C ARG A 95 -16.98 -2.77 9.84
#